data_AF-A0A3D9HP18-F1
#
_entry.id   AF-A0A3D9HP18-F1
#
_cell.length_a   1.000
_cell.length_b   1.000
_cell.length_c   1.000
_cell.angle_alpha   90.00
_cell.angle_beta   90.00
_cell.angle_gamma   90.00
#
_symmetry.space_group_name_H-M   'P 1'
#
loop_
_entity.id
_entity.type
_entity.pdbx_description
1 polymer ?
#
loop_
_entity_poly.entity_id
_entity_poly.type
_entity_poly.pdbx_seq_one_letter_code
_entity_poly.pdbx_strand_id
1 'polypeptide(L)' 'MNGFLKLFLIIIVAGVVGGGVFLASWDIPAPSTQVEKVLDDSQFPR' A
#
# COMPACT_ATOMS: atom_id res chain seq x y z
N MET A 1 -30.80 0.17 -6.83
CA MET A 1 -29.35 -0.17 -6.84
C MET A 1 -29.11 -1.33 -7.80
N ASN A 2 -28.37 -1.07 -8.87
CA ASN A 2 -28.08 -2.01 -9.94
C ASN A 2 -27.20 -3.15 -9.37
N GLY A 3 -27.39 -4.39 -9.83
CA GLY A 3 -26.65 -5.56 -9.30
C GLY A 3 -25.13 -5.38 -9.39
N PHE A 4 -24.65 -4.76 -10.47
CA PHE A 4 -23.26 -4.38 -10.65
C PHE A 4 -22.74 -3.42 -9.56
N LEU A 5 -23.49 -2.36 -9.28
CA LEU A 5 -23.10 -1.37 -8.26
C LEU A 5 -23.05 -2.00 -6.85
N LYS A 6 -23.98 -2.93 -6.56
CA LYS A 6 -23.96 -3.68 -5.30
C LYS A 6 -22.69 -4.53 -5.17
N LEU A 7 -22.34 -5.28 -6.20
CA LEU A 7 -21.14 -6.12 -6.21
C LEU A 7 -19.88 -5.28 -6.04
N PHE A 8 -19.80 -4.16 -6.75
CA PHE A 8 -18.67 -3.24 -6.66
C PHE A 8 -18.49 -2.69 -5.23
N LEU A 9 -19.58 -2.27 -4.59
CA LEU A 9 -19.54 -1.81 -3.19
C LEU A 9 -19.10 -2.90 -2.22
N ILE A 10 -19.56 -4.14 -2.41
CA ILE A 10 -19.13 -5.28 -1.58
C ILE A 10 -17.62 -5.50 -1.70
N ILE A 11 -17.07 -5.44 -2.92
CA ILE A 11 -15.63 -5.61 -3.15
C ILE A 11 -14.83 -4.50 -2.46
N ILE A 12 -15.27 -3.25 -2.56
CA ILE A 12 -14.61 -2.14 -1.87
C ILE A 12 -14.63 -2.35 -0.36
N VAL A 13 -15.79 -2.67 0.21
CA VAL A 13 -15.92 -2.90 1.66
C VAL A 13 -15.03 -4.07 2.11
N ALA A 14 -15.04 -5.18 1.36
CA ALA A 14 -14.19 -6.32 1.64
C ALA A 14 -12.69 -5.96 1.55
N GLY A 15 -12.30 -5.15 0.56
CA GLY A 15 -10.92 -4.69 0.40
C GLY A 15 -10.46 -3.77 1.53
N VAL A 16 -11.31 -2.84 1.98
CA VAL A 16 -11.00 -1.94 3.10
C VAL A 16 -10.91 -2.72 4.41
N VAL A 17 -11.88 -3.61 4.69
CA VAL A 17 -11.87 -4.42 5.92
C VAL A 17 -10.70 -5.41 5.91
N GLY A 18 -10.54 -6.16 4.83
CA GLY A 18 -9.45 -7.12 4.69
C GLY A 18 -8.07 -6.46 4.72
N GLY A 19 -7.90 -5.35 4.00
CA GLY A 19 -6.67 -4.55 4.02
C GLY A 19 -6.40 -3.96 5.40
N GLY A 20 -7.41 -3.45 6.09
CA GLY A 20 -7.29 -2.94 7.45
C GLY A 20 -6.85 -4.01 8.45
N VAL A 21 -7.47 -5.19 8.41
CA VAL A 21 -7.08 -6.33 9.27
C VAL A 21 -5.67 -6.79 8.95
N PHE A 22 -5.35 -6.93 7.67
CA PHE A 22 -4.01 -7.32 7.22
C PHE A 22 -2.95 -6.36 7.77
N LEU A 23 -3.11 -5.06 7.54
CA LEU A 23 -2.17 -4.04 8.01
C LEU A 23 -2.09 -3.98 9.54
N ALA A 24 -3.21 -4.15 10.25
CA ALA A 24 -3.23 -4.15 11.72
C ALA A 24 -2.52 -5.39 12.31
N SER A 25 -2.56 -6.52 11.60
CA SER A 25 -1.93 -7.77 12.04
C SER A 25 -0.48 -7.94 11.55
N TRP A 26 -0.07 -7.14 10.57
CA TRP A 26 1.23 -7.31 9.92
C TRP A 26 2.34 -6.69 10.76
N ASP A 27 3.18 -7.53 11.33
CA ASP A 27 4.45 -7.13 11.94
C ASP A 27 5.47 -6.85 10.84
N ILE A 28 5.50 -5.60 10.36
CA ILE A 28 6.42 -5.17 9.30
C ILE A 28 7.83 -5.17 9.88
N PRO A 29 8.74 -6.05 9.39
CA PRO A 29 10.08 -6.12 9.94
C PRO A 29 10.84 -4.83 9.63
N ALA A 30 11.71 -4.42 10.55
CA ALA A 30 12.66 -3.36 10.27
C ALA A 30 13.53 -3.73 9.05
N PRO A 31 14.00 -2.73 8.28
CA PRO A 31 14.95 -2.98 7.20
C PRO A 31 16.14 -3.83 7.70
N SER A 32 16.42 -4.94 7.02
CA SER A 32 17.46 -5.90 7.43
C SER A 32 18.87 -5.31 7.36
N THR A 33 19.04 -4.27 6.56
CA THR A 33 20.31 -3.58 6.33
C THR A 33 20.05 -2.10 6.12
N GLN A 34 21.01 -1.27 6.52
CA GLN A 34 21.02 0.13 6.13
C GLN A 34 21.35 0.23 4.63
N VAL A 35 20.50 0.92 3.88
CA VAL A 35 20.73 1.16 2.44
C VAL A 35 21.12 2.63 2.26
N GLU A 36 22.39 2.86 1.94
CA GLU A 36 22.86 4.17 1.49
C GLU A 36 22.89 4.20 -0.03
N LYS A 37 22.22 5.20 -0.61
CA LYS A 37 22.22 5.43 -2.05
C LYS A 37 22.86 6.78 -2.33
N VAL A 38 23.94 6.77 -3.10
CA VAL A 38 24.49 8.01 -3.68
C VAL A 38 23.57 8.44 -4.81
N LEU A 39 22.95 9.61 -4.67
CA LEU A 39 22.19 10.24 -5.75
C LEU A 39 23.17 10.95 -6.69
N ASP A 40 23.05 10.68 -7.98
CA ASP A 40 23.87 11.34 -9.00
C ASP A 40 23.47 12.81 -9.11
N ASP A 41 24.46 13.71 -9.12
CA ASP A 41 24.27 15.17 -9.20
C ASP A 41 23.48 15.57 -10.46
N SER A 42 23.57 14.78 -11.54
CA SER A 42 22.81 15.01 -12.78
C SER A 42 21.29 14.90 -12.64
N GLN A 43 20.79 14.33 -11.53
CA GLN A 43 19.35 14.23 -11.25
C GLN A 43 18.77 15.51 -10.64
N PHE A 44 19.62 16.48 -10.26
CA PHE A 44 19.20 17.73 -9.65
C PHE A 44 19.13 18.87 -10.69
N PRO A 45 18.03 19.64 -10.75
CA PRO A 45 17.95 20.87 -11.54
C PRO A 45 18.96 21.93 -11.06
N ARG A 46 19.45 22.76 -11.97
CA ARG A 46 20.32 23.91 -11.67
C ARG A 46 19.54 25.22 -11.55
#